data_AF-A0A1W1BYJ4-F1
#
_entry.id   AF-A0A1W1BYJ4-F1
#
_cell.length_a   1.000
_cell.length_b   1.000
_cell.length_c   1.000
_cell.angle_alpha   90.00
_cell.angle_beta   90.00
_cell.angle_gamma   90.00
#
_symmetry.space_group_name_H-M   'P 1'
#
loop_
_entity.id
_entity.type
_entity.pdbx_description
1 polymer ?
#
loop_
_entity_poly.entity_id
_entity_poly.type
_entity_poly.pdbx_seq_one_letter_code
_entity_poly.pdbx_strand_id
1 'polypeptide(L)' 'MPNTIKIIQNELPKYQGLTKSEKHYGLSHLDEWIPENGRLEVLIEKFAEKSLNIKPFLEQIDLLEVK' A
#
# COMPACT_ATOMS: atom_id res chain seq x y z
N MET A 1 7.22 13.97 10.04
CA MET A 1 7.06 12.50 10.06
C MET A 1 7.11 12.03 8.61
N PRO A 2 7.81 10.94 8.26
CA PRO A 2 7.90 10.52 6.86
C PRO A 2 6.49 10.11 6.40
N ASN A 3 5.94 10.83 5.41
CA ASN A 3 4.63 10.53 4.82
C ASN A 3 4.60 9.06 4.38
N THR A 4 3.81 8.22 5.05
CA THR A 4 3.54 6.82 4.66
C THR A 4 3.24 6.70 3.16
N ILE A 5 2.48 7.69 2.64
CA ILE A 5 2.20 7.85 1.21
C ILE A 5 3.47 7.92 0.37
N LYS A 6 4.48 8.72 0.76
CA LYS A 6 5.75 8.85 0.01
C LYS A 6 6.55 7.56 0.00
N ILE A 7 6.53 6.81 1.11
CA ILE A 7 7.21 5.51 1.18
C ILE A 7 6.54 4.55 0.18
N ILE A 8 5.20 4.46 0.21
CA ILE A 8 4.46 3.58 -0.70
C ILE A 8 4.63 4.01 -2.15
N GLN A 9 4.59 5.30 -2.46
CA GLN A 9 4.83 5.82 -3.82
C GLN A 9 6.20 5.44 -4.38
N ASN A 10 7.22 5.40 -3.54
CA ASN A 10 8.59 5.06 -3.95
C ASN A 10 8.83 3.55 -4.05
N GLU A 11 8.22 2.75 -3.17
CA GLU A 11 8.51 1.31 -3.06
C GLU A 11 7.53 0.43 -3.84
N LEU A 12 6.25 0.78 -3.94
CA LEU A 12 5.23 0.00 -4.64
C LEU A 12 5.57 -0.26 -6.13
N PRO A 13 6.16 0.70 -6.88
CA PRO A 13 6.62 0.43 -8.25
C PRO A 13 7.65 -0.71 -8.35
N LYS A 14 8.51 -0.87 -7.32
CA LYS A 14 9.59 -1.86 -7.28
C LYS A 14 9.12 -3.25 -6.85
N TYR A 15 7.98 -3.33 -6.14
CA TYR A 15 7.44 -4.59 -5.63
C TYR A 15 7.05 -5.56 -6.75
N GLN A 16 7.50 -6.81 -6.71
CA GLN A 16 7.25 -7.76 -7.81
C GLN A 16 5.93 -8.55 -7.68
N GLY A 17 5.31 -8.55 -6.49
CA GLY A 17 4.09 -9.33 -6.23
C GLY A 17 2.79 -8.71 -6.72
N LEU A 18 2.84 -7.61 -7.48
CA LEU A 18 1.69 -6.96 -8.10
C LEU A 18 1.99 -6.59 -9.56
N THR A 19 0.96 -6.66 -10.41
CA THR A 19 1.02 -6.21 -11.79
C THR A 19 1.07 -4.69 -11.88
N LYS A 20 1.43 -4.15 -13.06
CA LYS A 20 1.45 -2.71 -13.30
C LYS A 20 0.09 -2.04 -13.04
N SER A 21 -1.00 -2.71 -13.43
CA SER A 21 -2.37 -2.21 -13.25
C SER A 21 -2.77 -2.17 -11.78
N GLU A 22 -2.40 -3.20 -11.01
CA GLU A 22 -2.69 -3.29 -9.57
C GLU A 22 -1.90 -2.25 -8.77
N LYS A 23 -0.63 -2.04 -9.12
CA LYS A 23 0.18 -0.94 -8.55
C LYS A 23 -0.46 0.41 -8.83
N HIS A 24 -0.85 0.65 -10.08
CA HIS A 24 -1.48 1.90 -10.47
C HIS A 24 -2.80 2.14 -9.72
N TYR A 25 -3.60 1.08 -9.53
CA TYR A 25 -4.83 1.16 -8.75
C TYR A 25 -4.61 1.68 -7.33
N GLY A 26 -3.60 1.15 -6.62
CA GLY A 26 -3.25 1.64 -5.29
C GLY A 26 -2.66 3.06 -5.29
N LEU A 27 -1.70 3.31 -6.18
CA LEU A 27 -1.00 4.61 -6.26
C LEU A 27 -1.96 5.78 -6.50
N SER A 28 -3.01 5.59 -7.30
CA SER A 28 -3.96 6.64 -7.65
C SER A 28 -4.91 7.05 -6.51
N HIS A 29 -4.96 6.31 -5.41
CA HIS A 29 -5.89 6.55 -4.30
C HIS A 29 -5.21 6.65 -2.92
N LEU A 30 -3.87 6.75 -2.87
CA LEU A 30 -3.15 6.77 -1.59
C LEU A 30 -3.57 7.93 -0.69
N ASP A 31 -3.77 9.12 -1.24
CA ASP A 31 -4.20 10.30 -0.47
C ASP A 31 -5.62 10.17 0.09
N GLU A 32 -6.46 9.32 -0.51
CA GLU A 32 -7.82 9.04 -0.04
C GLU A 32 -7.84 7.92 1.02
N TRP A 33 -7.02 6.89 0.82
CA TRP A 33 -7.08 5.67 1.64
C TRP A 33 -6.10 5.68 2.82
N ILE A 34 -5.13 6.59 2.83
CA ILE A 34 -4.14 6.70 3.90
C ILE A 34 -4.34 8.06 4.60
N PRO A 35 -5.04 8.10 5.74
CA PRO A 35 -5.20 9.32 6.52
C PRO A 35 -3.85 9.82 7.06
N GLU A 36 -3.80 11.07 7.52
CA GLU A 36 -2.55 11.71 8.02
C GLU A 36 -1.86 10.94 9.17
N ASN A 37 -2.60 10.11 9.89
CA ASN A 37 -2.07 9.24 10.94
C ASN A 37 -1.36 7.98 10.40
N GLY A 38 -1.33 7.78 9.08
CA GLY A 38 -0.60 6.69 8.41
C GLY A 38 -1.27 5.32 8.49
N ARG A 39 -2.55 5.23 8.90
CA ARG A 39 -3.27 3.95 8.99
C ARG A 39 -3.49 3.32 7.61
N LEU A 40 -3.30 2.00 7.53
CA LEU A 40 -3.29 1.24 6.28
C LEU A 40 -4.48 0.30 6.12
N GLU A 41 -5.41 0.27 7.08
CA GLU A 41 -6.54 -0.67 7.05
C GLU A 41 -7.40 -0.50 5.80
N VAL A 42 -7.69 0.75 5.42
CA VAL A 42 -8.48 1.08 4.21
C VAL A 42 -7.73 0.68 2.94
N LEU A 43 -6.42 0.91 2.86
CA LEU A 43 -5.61 0.45 1.73
C LEU A 43 -5.68 -1.08 1.58
N ILE A 44 -5.54 -1.81 2.69
CA ILE A 44 -5.60 -3.28 2.71
C ILE A 44 -6.99 -3.75 2.25
N GLU A 45 -8.06 -3.14 2.77
CA GLU A 45 -9.44 -3.46 2.41
C GLU A 45 -9.70 -3.23 0.92
N LYS A 46 -9.27 -2.10 0.35
CA LYS A 46 -9.46 -1.77 -1.06
C LYS A 46 -8.72 -2.71 -2.01
N PHE A 47 -7.54 -3.20 -1.62
CA PHE A 47 -6.88 -4.26 -2.37
C PHE A 47 -7.63 -5.60 -2.25
N ALA A 48 -8.13 -5.94 -1.06
CA ALA A 48 -8.90 -7.16 -0.84
C ALA A 48 -10.22 -7.18 -1.63
N GLU A 49 -10.89 -6.03 -1.80
CA GLU A 49 -12.08 -5.88 -2.67
C GLU A 49 -11.79 -6.29 -4.13
N LYS A 50 -10.53 -6.16 -4.58
CA LYS A 50 -10.07 -6.61 -5.90
C LYS A 50 -9.49 -8.02 -5.91
N SER A 51 -9.65 -8.78 -4.83
CA SER A 51 -9.01 -10.08 -4.61
C SER A 51 -7.47 -10.02 -4.64
N LEU A 52 -6.89 -8.87 -4.27
CA LEU A 52 -5.46 -8.65 -4.19
C LEU A 52 -4.99 -8.65 -2.74
N ASN A 53 -3.76 -9.11 -2.50
CA ASN A 53 -3.15 -9.06 -1.17
C ASN A 53 -1.94 -8.12 -1.17
N ILE A 54 -2.11 -6.92 -0.60
CA ILE A 54 -1.04 -5.92 -0.45
C ILE A 54 -0.22 -6.09 0.83
N LYS A 55 -0.64 -6.95 1.77
CA LYS A 55 0.06 -7.13 3.05
C LYS A 55 1.54 -7.54 2.89
N PRO A 56 1.92 -8.49 2.01
CA PRO A 56 3.33 -8.86 1.86
C PRO A 56 4.20 -7.71 1.37
N PHE A 57 3.63 -6.78 0.58
CA PHE A 57 4.32 -5.54 0.22
C PHE A 57 4.54 -4.65 1.44
N LEU A 58 3.50 -4.41 2.24
CA LEU A 58 3.58 -3.56 3.43
C LEU A 58 4.55 -4.12 4.48
N GLU A 59 4.60 -5.44 4.63
CA GLU A 59 5.58 -6.16 5.46
C GLU A 59 7.00 -5.95 4.94
N GLN A 60 7.22 -6.02 3.62
CA GLN A 60 8.54 -5.83 3.00
C GLN A 60 9.14 -4.43 3.23
N ILE A 61 8.29 -3.42 3.43
CA ILE A 61 8.71 -2.03 3.63
C ILE A 61 8.54 -1.56 5.09
N ASP A 62 8.43 -2.51 6.02
CA ASP A 62 8.29 -2.27 7.47
C ASP A 62 7.10 -1.37 7.85
N LEU A 63 6.05 -1.36 7.03
CA LEU A 63 4.82 -0.60 7.30
C LEU A 63 3.72 -1.44 7.96
N LEU A 64 3.87 -2.77 7.97
CA LEU A 64 2.96 -3.69 8.64
C LEU A 64 3.80 -4.68 9.46
N GLU A 65 3.72 -4.59 10.79
CA GLU A 65 4.35 -5.57 11.67
C GLU A 65 3.55 -6.88 11.64
N VAL A 66 4.21 -7.98 11.28
CA VAL A 66 3.69 -9.32 11.50
C VAL A 66 4.00 -9.67 12.96
N LYS A 67 2.98 -9.64 13.83
CA LYS A 67 3.08 -10.21 15.18
C LYS A 67 2.86 -11.71 15.16
#